data_AF-A0A2H9SX20-F1
#
_entry.id   AF-A0A2H9SX20-F1
#
_cell.length_a   1.000
_cell.length_b   1.000
_cell.length_c   1.000
_cell.angle_alpha   90.00
_cell.angle_beta   90.00
_cell.angle_gamma   90.00
#
_symmetry.space_group_name_H-M   'P 1'
#
loop_
_entity.id
_entity.type
_entity.pdbx_description
1 polymer ?
#
loop_
_entity_poly.entity_id
_entity_poly.type
_entity_poly.pdbx_seq_one_letter_code
_entity_poly.pdbx_strand_id
1 'polypeptide(L)'
;MADLGCGDGTFAAQFKEKAIQQKMDIQVIAAGANDLKPANIEKIDKIYYGFIPQQTQLLDDFAGQCGLVVETYGPTTYHKNPAHVIAYALYLLERTGTYSCISSTTKDGEHHSVFGNRKAFNCVKKSFIDKFDANISLIYTSIKSQVRFKEDGTPAIVNDCLLRVRFKGHNYVGVSDYETLCGEIDEKLGQPEPENTSWFAAGGSEFSITAKNYVTE
;
A
#
# COMPACT_ATOMS: atom_id res chain seq x y z
N MET A 1 -9.76 -2.87 -7.56
CA MET A 1 -9.09 -3.02 -6.24
C MET A 1 -7.67 -3.45 -6.51
N ALA A 2 -6.68 -2.85 -5.83
CA ALA A 2 -5.28 -3.24 -5.94
C ALA A 2 -4.75 -3.72 -4.57
N ASP A 3 -4.07 -4.87 -4.55
CA ASP A 3 -3.35 -5.42 -3.41
C ASP A 3 -1.84 -5.22 -3.61
N LEU A 4 -1.25 -4.30 -2.85
CA LEU A 4 0.15 -3.94 -2.90
C LEU A 4 0.96 -4.82 -1.93
N GLY A 5 2.04 -5.41 -2.43
CA GLY A 5 2.82 -6.38 -1.66
C GLY A 5 2.00 -7.63 -1.34
N CYS A 6 1.30 -8.19 -2.33
CA CYS A 6 0.31 -9.25 -2.13
C CYS A 6 0.88 -10.62 -1.67
N GLY A 7 2.20 -10.76 -1.52
CA GLY A 7 2.84 -12.00 -1.12
C GLY A 7 2.51 -13.16 -2.06
N ASP A 8 1.86 -14.20 -1.53
CA ASP A 8 1.45 -15.38 -2.30
C ASP A 8 0.12 -15.21 -3.06
N GLY A 9 -0.50 -14.03 -2.97
CA GLY A 9 -1.74 -13.66 -3.65
C GLY A 9 -3.01 -14.19 -3.01
N THR A 10 -2.93 -14.82 -1.83
CA THR A 10 -4.11 -15.44 -1.19
C THR A 10 -5.19 -14.42 -0.87
N PHE A 11 -4.84 -13.23 -0.39
CA PHE A 11 -5.82 -12.19 -0.08
C PHE A 11 -6.54 -11.69 -1.34
N ALA A 12 -5.80 -11.32 -2.38
CA ALA A 12 -6.36 -10.90 -3.67
C ALA A 12 -7.31 -11.96 -4.25
N ALA A 13 -6.90 -13.24 -4.26
CA ALA A 13 -7.72 -14.34 -4.75
C ALA A 13 -9.02 -14.52 -3.93
N GLN A 14 -8.94 -14.53 -2.59
CA GLN A 14 -10.11 -14.64 -1.73
C GLN A 14 -11.04 -13.43 -1.87
N PHE A 15 -10.47 -12.23 -2.06
CA PHE A 15 -11.25 -11.02 -2.30
C PHE A 15 -12.04 -11.15 -3.60
N LYS A 16 -11.42 -11.62 -4.69
CA LYS A 16 -12.12 -11.85 -5.97
C LYS A 16 -13.25 -12.85 -5.82
N GLU A 17 -13.00 -14.00 -5.18
CA GLU A 17 -14.02 -15.03 -4.96
C GLU A 17 -15.22 -14.48 -4.19
N LYS A 18 -14.96 -13.72 -3.13
CA LYS A 18 -16.01 -13.09 -2.32
C LYS A 18 -16.78 -12.03 -3.12
N ALA A 19 -16.10 -11.24 -3.94
CA ALA A 19 -16.74 -10.26 -4.80
C ALA A 19 -17.67 -10.93 -5.82
N ILE A 20 -17.26 -12.05 -6.43
CA ILE A 20 -18.09 -12.86 -7.33
C ILE A 20 -19.33 -13.38 -6.57
N GLN A 21 -19.16 -13.93 -5.37
CA GLN A 21 -20.28 -14.40 -4.53
C GLN A 21 -21.27 -13.28 -4.19
N GLN A 22 -20.77 -12.06 -4.02
CA GLN A 22 -21.56 -10.87 -3.74
C GLN A 22 -22.09 -10.18 -5.01
N LYS A 23 -21.86 -10.76 -6.20
CA LYS A 23 -22.24 -10.19 -7.51
C LYS A 23 -21.71 -8.77 -7.72
N MET A 24 -20.52 -8.50 -7.19
CA MET A 24 -19.82 -7.24 -7.41
C MET A 24 -19.04 -7.30 -8.72
N ASP A 25 -19.19 -6.30 -9.56
CA ASP A 25 -18.33 -6.11 -10.72
C ASP A 25 -17.04 -5.42 -10.27
N ILE A 26 -15.99 -6.22 -10.05
CA ILE A 26 -14.71 -5.70 -9.60
C ILE A 26 -13.56 -6.40 -10.31
N GLN A 27 -12.58 -5.59 -10.70
CA GLN A 27 -11.25 -6.05 -11.10
C GLN A 27 -10.32 -6.08 -9.88
N VAL A 28 -9.59 -7.18 -9.72
CA VAL A 28 -8.61 -7.39 -8.66
C VAL A 28 -7.21 -7.43 -9.28
N ILE A 29 -6.37 -6.53 -8.81
CA ILE A 29 -4.99 -6.36 -9.25
C ILE A 29 -4.08 -6.78 -8.10
N ALA A 30 -3.08 -7.61 -8.37
CA ALA A 30 -2.04 -7.97 -7.43
C ALA A 30 -0.72 -7.36 -7.87
N ALA A 31 -0.01 -6.70 -6.95
CA ALA A 31 1.24 -6.01 -7.23
C ALA A 31 2.26 -6.23 -6.10
N GLY A 32 3.56 -6.10 -6.37
CA GLY A 32 4.56 -6.52 -5.39
C GLY A 32 4.63 -8.04 -5.24
N ALA A 33 4.19 -8.77 -6.27
CA ALA A 33 4.04 -10.21 -6.25
C ALA A 33 5.37 -10.85 -6.65
N ASN A 34 6.02 -11.59 -5.75
CA ASN A 34 7.25 -12.32 -6.06
C ASN A 34 7.08 -13.85 -5.95
N ASP A 35 6.13 -14.31 -5.11
CA ASP A 35 5.96 -15.74 -4.77
C ASP A 35 4.48 -16.19 -4.89
N LEU A 36 3.80 -15.85 -5.98
CA LEU A 36 2.40 -16.22 -6.16
C LEU A 36 2.20 -17.73 -6.24
N LYS A 37 1.23 -18.25 -5.48
CA LYS A 37 0.80 -19.64 -5.63
C LYS A 37 0.06 -19.81 -6.96
N PRO A 38 0.34 -20.86 -7.75
CA PRO A 38 -0.34 -21.11 -9.03
C PRO A 38 -1.87 -21.07 -8.92
N ALA A 39 -2.44 -21.65 -7.86
CA ALA A 39 -3.89 -21.66 -7.62
C ALA A 39 -4.51 -20.26 -7.38
N ASN A 40 -3.70 -19.27 -6.99
CA ASN A 40 -4.15 -17.89 -6.81
C ASN A 40 -4.03 -17.07 -8.10
N ILE A 41 -3.04 -17.37 -8.96
CA ILE A 41 -2.81 -16.68 -10.24
C ILE A 41 -4.06 -16.73 -11.12
N GLU A 42 -4.68 -17.90 -11.24
CA GLU A 42 -5.88 -18.12 -12.07
C GLU A 42 -7.11 -17.31 -11.61
N LYS A 43 -7.09 -16.80 -10.39
CA LYS A 43 -8.21 -16.07 -9.77
C LYS A 43 -8.02 -14.56 -9.80
N ILE A 44 -6.86 -14.05 -10.18
CA ILE A 44 -6.52 -12.62 -10.14
C ILE A 44 -6.58 -12.07 -11.57
N ASP A 45 -7.22 -10.91 -11.76
CA ASP A 45 -7.44 -10.37 -13.12
C ASP A 45 -6.16 -9.80 -13.74
N LYS A 46 -5.29 -9.19 -12.92
CA LYS A 46 -4.02 -8.57 -13.34
C LYS A 46 -2.94 -8.75 -12.28
N ILE A 47 -1.73 -9.07 -12.72
CA ILE A 47 -0.58 -9.29 -11.85
C ILE A 47 0.58 -8.43 -12.35
N TYR A 48 1.17 -7.67 -11.43
CA TYR A 48 2.38 -6.89 -11.66
C TYR A 48 3.49 -7.41 -10.74
N TYR A 49 4.49 -8.04 -11.35
CA TYR A 49 5.69 -8.50 -10.66
C TYR A 49 6.62 -7.32 -10.37
N GLY A 50 7.41 -7.40 -9.30
CA GLY A 50 8.35 -6.35 -8.92
C GLY A 50 7.82 -5.40 -7.84
N PHE A 51 8.71 -4.59 -7.29
CA PHE A 51 8.52 -3.90 -6.01
C PHE A 51 7.68 -2.63 -6.13
N ILE A 52 6.95 -2.33 -5.04
CA ILE A 52 6.26 -1.06 -4.86
C ILE A 52 7.17 -0.14 -4.04
N PRO A 53 7.32 1.15 -4.41
CA PRO A 53 6.57 1.86 -5.45
C PRO A 53 7.25 1.94 -6.83
N GLN A 54 8.26 1.10 -7.11
CA GLN A 54 9.00 1.14 -8.39
C GLN A 54 8.25 0.56 -9.58
N GLN A 55 7.14 -0.14 -9.36
CA GLN A 55 6.32 -0.71 -10.41
C GLN A 55 5.47 0.36 -11.11
N THR A 56 6.07 1.12 -12.02
CA THR A 56 5.40 2.24 -12.71
C THR A 56 4.35 1.81 -13.73
N GLN A 57 4.45 0.59 -14.30
CA GLN A 57 3.46 0.10 -15.27
C GLN A 57 2.05 0.02 -14.66
N LEU A 58 1.95 -0.30 -13.36
CA LEU A 58 0.67 -0.30 -12.65
C LEU A 58 0.07 1.11 -12.55
N LEU A 59 0.90 2.15 -12.40
CA LEU A 59 0.42 3.53 -12.44
C LEU A 59 -0.03 3.91 -13.85
N ASP A 60 0.71 3.55 -14.89
CA ASP A 60 0.33 3.82 -16.29
C ASP A 60 -1.04 3.19 -16.62
N ASP A 61 -1.27 1.96 -16.16
CA ASP A 61 -2.49 1.23 -16.49
C ASP A 61 -3.69 1.65 -15.61
N PHE A 62 -3.46 2.01 -14.34
CA PHE A 62 -4.52 2.12 -13.33
C PHE A 62 -4.52 3.37 -12.43
N ALA A 63 -3.70 4.39 -12.71
CA ALA A 63 -3.76 5.66 -11.99
C ALA A 63 -5.19 6.25 -12.02
N GLY A 64 -5.69 6.67 -10.86
CA GLY A 64 -7.01 7.26 -10.70
C GLY A 64 -8.19 6.30 -10.85
N GLN A 65 -7.98 4.97 -10.86
CA GLN A 65 -9.03 3.99 -11.18
C GLN A 65 -9.42 3.07 -10.01
N CYS A 66 -8.66 3.05 -8.91
CA CYS A 66 -8.90 2.13 -7.80
C CYS A 66 -9.83 2.74 -6.74
N GLY A 67 -11.02 2.17 -6.54
CA GLY A 67 -11.85 2.49 -5.37
C GLY A 67 -11.26 2.01 -4.03
N LEU A 68 -10.47 0.94 -4.07
CA LEU A 68 -9.79 0.37 -2.91
C LEU A 68 -8.37 -0.04 -3.29
N VAL A 69 -7.39 0.50 -2.55
CA VAL A 69 -6.02 0.00 -2.50
C VAL A 69 -5.83 -0.61 -1.13
N VAL A 70 -5.30 -1.82 -1.08
CA VAL A 70 -4.89 -2.47 0.17
C VAL A 70 -3.42 -2.77 0.12
N GLU A 71 -2.83 -2.87 1.28
CA GLU A 71 -1.47 -3.34 1.46
C GLU A 71 -1.49 -4.39 2.56
N THR A 72 -1.46 -5.65 2.14
CA THR A 72 -1.72 -6.81 3.01
C THR A 72 -0.48 -7.26 3.80
N TYR A 73 0.72 -7.01 3.26
CA TYR A 73 2.01 -7.33 3.91
C TYR A 73 2.97 -6.13 4.02
N GLY A 74 2.62 -4.99 3.42
CA GLY A 74 3.49 -3.82 3.36
C GLY A 74 3.70 -2.96 4.61
N PRO A 75 2.91 -3.02 5.71
CA PRO A 75 3.32 -2.35 6.94
C PRO A 75 4.67 -2.90 7.43
N THR A 76 4.89 -4.20 7.22
CA THR A 76 6.24 -4.75 7.31
C THR A 76 7.06 -4.36 6.09
N THR A 77 6.70 -4.66 4.83
CA THR A 77 7.62 -4.54 3.68
C THR A 77 8.05 -3.12 3.24
N TYR A 78 7.25 -2.07 3.51
CA TYR A 78 7.43 -0.75 2.89
C TYR A 78 7.44 0.45 3.87
N HIS A 79 7.38 0.22 5.18
CA HIS A 79 7.41 1.29 6.20
C HIS A 79 8.66 2.18 6.16
N LYS A 80 9.71 1.74 5.45
CA LYS A 80 10.99 2.44 5.29
C LYS A 80 10.94 3.57 4.27
N ASN A 81 10.06 3.46 3.26
CA ASN A 81 9.74 4.56 2.36
C ASN A 81 8.25 4.93 2.43
N PRO A 82 7.76 5.37 3.61
CA PRO A 82 6.33 5.55 3.83
C PRO A 82 5.76 6.66 2.95
N ALA A 83 6.56 7.70 2.66
CA ALA A 83 6.10 8.84 1.86
C ALA A 83 5.80 8.44 0.40
N HIS A 84 6.73 7.75 -0.28
CA HIS A 84 6.52 7.36 -1.67
C HIS A 84 5.45 6.29 -1.80
N VAL A 85 5.31 5.41 -0.82
CA VAL A 85 4.28 4.34 -0.82
C VAL A 85 2.89 4.93 -0.62
N ILE A 86 2.73 5.87 0.34
CA ILE A 86 1.46 6.59 0.51
C ILE A 86 1.13 7.37 -0.77
N ALA A 87 2.12 8.07 -1.36
CA ALA A 87 1.90 8.80 -2.61
C ALA A 87 1.50 7.85 -3.75
N TYR A 88 2.18 6.72 -3.90
CA TYR A 88 1.87 5.71 -4.92
C TYR A 88 0.45 5.16 -4.77
N ALA A 89 0.06 4.78 -3.54
CA ALA A 89 -1.29 4.31 -3.25
C ALA A 89 -2.33 5.39 -3.57
N LEU A 90 -2.08 6.66 -3.20
CA LEU A 90 -2.97 7.77 -3.51
C LEU A 90 -3.11 8.04 -5.01
N TYR A 91 -2.06 7.84 -5.82
CA TYR A 91 -2.12 7.97 -7.29
C TYR A 91 -3.03 6.91 -7.93
N LEU A 92 -3.09 5.71 -7.36
CA LEU A 92 -3.98 4.67 -7.83
C LEU A 92 -5.45 4.97 -7.52
N LEU A 93 -5.73 5.75 -6.47
CA LEU A 93 -7.10 5.95 -6.01
C LEU A 93 -7.94 6.80 -6.95
N GLU A 94 -9.18 6.35 -7.17
CA GLU A 94 -10.19 7.15 -7.84
C GLU A 94 -10.61 8.38 -7.00
N ARG A 95 -11.53 9.19 -7.55
CA ARG A 95 -12.01 10.44 -6.93
C ARG A 95 -12.41 10.27 -5.45
N THR A 96 -12.99 9.13 -5.10
CA THR A 96 -13.37 8.75 -3.73
C THR A 96 -12.84 7.36 -3.40
N GLY A 97 -11.53 7.26 -3.18
CA GLY A 97 -10.88 6.00 -2.85
C GLY A 97 -10.59 5.81 -1.36
N THR A 98 -10.33 4.55 -1.00
CA THR A 98 -9.78 4.17 0.31
C THR A 98 -8.46 3.42 0.12
N TYR A 99 -7.44 3.79 0.90
CA TYR A 99 -6.21 3.04 1.06
C TYR A 99 -6.15 2.42 2.46
N SER A 100 -5.98 1.10 2.52
CA SER A 100 -5.87 0.32 3.76
C SER A 100 -4.48 -0.28 3.88
N CYS A 101 -3.76 0.02 4.96
CA CYS A 101 -2.47 -0.60 5.27
C CYS A 101 -2.70 -1.56 6.44
N ILE A 102 -2.92 -2.83 6.13
CA ILE A 102 -3.35 -3.85 7.11
C ILE A 102 -2.11 -4.45 7.76
N SER A 103 -1.85 -4.19 9.05
CA SER A 103 -0.89 -4.95 9.85
C SER A 103 -1.62 -5.89 10.81
N SER A 104 -1.62 -7.18 10.51
CA SER A 104 -2.13 -8.20 11.44
C SER A 104 -1.07 -8.62 12.50
N THR A 105 0.15 -8.10 12.40
CA THR A 105 1.33 -8.64 13.08
C THR A 105 1.82 -7.82 14.27
N THR A 106 1.47 -6.54 14.39
CA THR A 106 2.03 -5.65 15.43
C THR A 106 1.01 -5.26 16.50
N LYS A 107 1.42 -5.23 17.78
CA LYS A 107 0.55 -4.78 18.91
C LYS A 107 0.38 -3.25 18.86
N ASP A 108 1.31 -2.57 18.23
CA ASP A 108 1.40 -1.13 18.12
C ASP A 108 0.98 -0.66 16.71
N GLY A 109 -0.32 -0.80 16.43
CA GLY A 109 -0.93 -0.68 15.09
C GLY A 109 -0.69 0.62 14.32
N GLU A 110 -0.23 1.70 14.95
CA GLU A 110 0.19 2.91 14.22
C GLU A 110 1.67 2.90 13.85
N HIS A 111 2.57 2.55 14.78
CA HIS A 111 4.03 2.69 14.61
C HIS A 111 4.64 1.84 13.50
N HIS A 112 3.98 0.73 13.16
CA HIS A 112 4.46 -0.21 12.14
C HIS A 112 3.67 -0.14 10.82
N SER A 113 2.90 0.92 10.61
CA SER A 113 2.25 1.21 9.32
C SER A 113 2.95 2.37 8.63
N VAL A 114 2.76 2.51 7.31
CA VAL A 114 3.22 3.71 6.59
C VAL A 114 2.62 5.00 7.18
N PHE A 115 1.47 4.92 7.86
CA PHE A 115 0.83 6.04 8.55
C PHE A 115 1.48 6.40 9.89
N GLY A 116 2.32 5.52 10.45
CA GLY A 116 3.04 5.74 11.70
C GLY A 116 4.08 6.86 11.62
N ASN A 117 4.67 7.06 10.44
CA ASN A 117 5.56 8.19 10.20
C ASN A 117 4.74 9.47 9.94
N ARG A 118 4.38 10.18 11.01
CA ARG A 118 3.55 11.39 10.93
C ARG A 118 4.19 12.50 10.10
N LYS A 119 5.53 12.63 10.10
CA LYS A 119 6.26 13.61 9.29
C LYS A 119 6.07 13.32 7.79
N ALA A 120 6.30 12.07 7.38
CA ALA A 120 6.08 11.62 6.01
C ALA A 120 4.62 11.75 5.58
N PHE A 121 3.68 11.24 6.39
CA PHE A 121 2.25 11.32 6.10
C PHE A 121 1.78 12.77 5.93
N ASN A 122 2.17 13.68 6.83
CA ASN A 122 1.77 15.09 6.75
C ASN A 122 2.37 15.78 5.52
N CYS A 123 3.60 15.44 5.13
CA CYS A 123 4.23 15.94 3.91
C CYS A 123 3.45 15.52 2.66
N VAL A 124 3.15 14.22 2.54
CA VAL A 124 2.35 13.69 1.42
C VAL A 124 0.96 14.34 1.42
N LYS A 125 0.26 14.35 2.56
CA LYS A 125 -1.06 14.97 2.69
C LYS A 125 -1.06 16.43 2.23
N LYS A 126 -0.07 17.21 2.66
CA LYS A 126 0.06 18.62 2.25
C LYS A 126 0.28 18.74 0.74
N SER A 127 1.20 17.97 0.16
CA SER A 127 1.43 18.01 -1.28
C SER A 127 0.18 17.65 -2.09
N PHE A 128 -0.62 16.70 -1.62
CA PHE A 128 -1.87 16.33 -2.28
C PHE A 128 -2.99 17.36 -2.14
N ILE A 129 -3.10 18.02 -0.97
CA ILE A 129 -4.00 19.15 -0.79
C ILE A 129 -3.62 20.28 -1.75
N ASP A 130 -2.33 20.63 -1.79
CA ASP A 130 -1.83 21.81 -2.52
C ASP A 130 -1.88 21.59 -4.04
N LYS A 131 -1.63 20.37 -4.54
CA LYS A 131 -1.56 20.07 -5.98
C LYS A 131 -2.83 19.51 -6.60
N PHE A 132 -3.55 18.67 -5.86
CA PHE A 132 -4.67 17.90 -6.40
C PHE A 132 -6.01 18.29 -5.78
N ASP A 133 -6.04 19.34 -4.95
CA ASP A 133 -7.20 19.77 -4.18
C ASP A 133 -7.90 18.57 -3.50
N ALA A 134 -7.06 17.73 -2.86
CA ALA A 134 -7.49 16.50 -2.23
C ALA A 134 -7.82 16.73 -0.74
N ASN A 135 -8.94 16.17 -0.28
CA ASN A 135 -9.20 16.03 1.14
C ASN A 135 -8.81 14.62 1.60
N ILE A 136 -7.81 14.54 2.47
CA ILE A 136 -7.26 13.28 3.00
C ILE A 136 -7.56 13.18 4.50
N SER A 137 -8.25 12.12 4.90
CA SER A 137 -8.55 11.80 6.30
C SER A 137 -8.07 10.41 6.67
N LEU A 138 -7.73 10.24 7.95
CA LEU A 138 -7.49 8.92 8.55
C LEU A 138 -8.75 8.50 9.30
N ILE A 139 -9.14 7.24 9.15
CA ILE A 139 -10.28 6.63 9.81
C ILE A 139 -9.77 5.45 10.62
N TYR A 140 -9.96 5.52 11.93
CA TYR A 140 -9.65 4.43 12.82
C TYR A 140 -10.87 3.54 12.98
N THR A 141 -10.68 2.24 12.79
CA THR A 141 -11.73 1.23 12.94
C THR A 141 -11.21 0.05 13.75
N SER A 142 -12.10 -0.79 14.26
CA SER A 142 -11.74 -1.99 15.01
C SER A 142 -12.07 -3.23 14.17
N ILE A 143 -11.09 -4.10 13.95
CA ILE A 143 -11.24 -5.33 13.18
C ILE A 143 -10.93 -6.57 14.03
N LYS A 144 -11.54 -7.70 13.67
CA LYS A 144 -11.23 -9.01 14.29
C LYS A 144 -9.98 -9.59 13.63
N SER A 145 -8.94 -9.90 14.41
CA SER A 145 -7.73 -10.53 13.92
C SER A 145 -7.96 -12.02 13.62
N GLN A 146 -7.42 -12.51 12.52
CA GLN A 146 -7.44 -13.95 12.19
C GLN A 146 -6.22 -14.72 12.71
N VAL A 147 -5.22 -14.01 13.23
CA VAL A 147 -3.93 -14.60 13.69
C VAL A 147 -3.66 -14.32 15.17
N ARG A 148 -4.35 -13.35 15.76
CA ARG A 148 -4.30 -13.07 17.19
C ARG A 148 -5.60 -13.49 17.84
N PHE A 149 -5.47 -14.31 18.86
CA PHE A 149 -6.57 -14.82 19.66
C PHE A 149 -6.38 -14.39 21.10
N LYS A 150 -7.48 -14.18 21.81
CA LYS A 150 -7.50 -14.01 23.26
C LYS A 150 -7.22 -15.35 23.94
N GLU A 151 -6.97 -15.32 25.24
CA GLU A 151 -6.75 -16.54 26.05
C GLU A 151 -7.93 -17.52 25.99
N ASP A 152 -9.15 -17.02 25.73
CA ASP A 152 -10.37 -17.81 25.57
C ASP A 152 -10.53 -18.43 24.16
N GLY A 153 -9.55 -18.27 23.28
CA GLY A 153 -9.57 -18.80 21.91
C GLY A 153 -10.41 -17.98 20.92
N THR A 154 -10.99 -16.85 21.33
CA THR A 154 -11.72 -15.95 20.41
C THR A 154 -10.80 -14.98 19.70
N PRO A 155 -11.09 -14.57 18.45
CA PRO A 155 -10.34 -13.52 17.73
C PRO A 155 -10.16 -12.23 18.56
N ALA A 156 -8.93 -11.75 18.66
CA ALA A 156 -8.64 -10.46 19.28
C ALA A 156 -9.17 -9.30 18.40
N ILE A 157 -9.58 -8.21 19.04
CA ILE A 157 -9.91 -6.96 18.34
C ILE A 157 -8.63 -6.13 18.22
N VAL A 158 -8.31 -5.71 16.99
CA VAL A 158 -7.17 -4.83 16.71
C VAL A 158 -7.67 -3.53 16.07
N ASN A 159 -7.00 -2.42 16.37
CA ASN A 159 -7.28 -1.15 15.73
C ASN A 159 -6.61 -1.11 14.37
N ASP A 160 -7.36 -0.67 13.38
CA ASP A 160 -6.96 -0.50 11.99
C ASP A 160 -7.08 0.97 11.60
N CYS A 161 -6.22 1.40 10.69
CA CYS A 161 -6.16 2.77 10.19
C CYS A 161 -6.32 2.76 8.69
N LEU A 162 -7.37 3.43 8.22
CA LEU A 162 -7.66 3.60 6.80
C LEU A 162 -7.39 5.04 6.40
N LEU A 163 -6.76 5.24 5.26
CA LEU A 163 -6.72 6.54 4.60
C LEU A 163 -7.91 6.62 3.64
N ARG A 164 -8.73 7.67 3.77
CA ARG A 164 -9.73 8.04 2.77
C ARG A 164 -9.34 9.32 2.06
N VAL A 165 -9.55 9.34 0.76
CA VAL A 165 -9.33 10.52 -0.07
C VAL A 165 -10.62 10.95 -0.76
N ARG A 166 -10.76 12.26 -0.93
CA ARG A 166 -11.76 12.88 -1.81
C ARG A 166 -11.11 13.97 -2.64
N PHE A 167 -11.01 13.75 -3.94
CA PHE A 167 -10.52 14.77 -4.88
C PHE A 167 -11.67 15.67 -5.34
N LYS A 168 -11.45 17.00 -5.37
CA LYS A 168 -12.49 17.92 -5.85
C LYS A 168 -12.70 17.82 -7.37
N GLY A 169 -11.65 17.53 -8.15
CA GLY A 169 -11.69 17.33 -9.61
C GLY A 169 -11.44 15.90 -10.08
N HIS A 170 -11.24 15.71 -11.39
CA HIS A 170 -10.68 14.47 -11.93
C HIS A 170 -9.19 14.42 -11.63
N ASN A 171 -8.72 13.30 -11.10
CA ASN A 171 -7.32 13.06 -10.83
C ASN A 171 -6.78 12.23 -12.00
N TYR A 172 -6.39 12.90 -13.10
CA TYR A 172 -5.62 12.24 -14.15
C TYR A 172 -4.17 12.63 -13.93
N VAL A 173 -3.40 11.70 -13.38
CA VAL A 173 -2.04 11.95 -12.91
C VAL A 173 -1.18 10.85 -13.50
N GLY A 174 -0.23 11.22 -14.35
CA GLY A 174 0.65 10.27 -15.03
C GLY A 174 1.83 9.84 -14.15
N VAL A 175 2.59 8.85 -14.60
CA VAL A 175 3.84 8.42 -13.94
C VAL A 175 4.83 9.58 -13.77
N SER A 176 4.93 10.49 -14.76
CA SER A 176 5.79 11.67 -14.67
C SER A 176 5.44 12.60 -13.51
N ASP A 177 4.14 12.74 -13.21
CA ASP A 177 3.68 13.56 -12.10
C ASP A 177 4.01 12.88 -10.76
N TYR A 178 3.91 11.55 -10.72
CA TYR A 178 4.31 10.76 -9.55
C TYR A 178 5.80 10.94 -9.23
N GLU A 179 6.67 10.80 -10.24
CA GLU A 179 8.11 11.00 -10.07
C GLU A 179 8.45 12.43 -9.63
N THR A 180 7.79 13.43 -10.22
CA THR A 180 7.94 14.85 -9.83
C THR A 180 7.53 15.06 -8.37
N LEU A 181 6.40 14.47 -7.96
CA LEU A 181 5.95 14.55 -6.58
C LEU A 181 6.93 13.87 -5.62
N CYS A 182 7.47 12.71 -5.99
CA CYS A 182 8.49 12.03 -5.18
C CYS A 182 9.73 12.90 -5.00
N GLY A 183 10.22 13.56 -6.05
CA GLY A 183 11.34 14.49 -5.97
C GLY A 183 11.08 15.63 -4.97
N GLU A 184 9.92 16.25 -5.02
CA GLU A 184 9.54 17.32 -4.07
C GLU A 184 9.35 16.82 -2.63
N ILE A 185 8.86 15.60 -2.46
CA ILE A 185 8.76 14.96 -1.14
C ILE A 185 10.16 14.75 -0.58
N ASP A 186 11.09 14.25 -1.40
CA ASP A 186 12.48 14.03 -0.99
C ASP A 186 13.18 15.35 -0.65
N GLU A 187 12.94 16.44 -1.38
CA GLU A 187 13.47 17.77 -1.06
C GLU A 187 13.02 18.25 0.33
N LYS A 188 11.79 17.90 0.75
CA LYS A 188 11.22 18.30 2.05
C LYS A 188 11.61 17.38 3.20
N LEU A 189 11.79 16.09 2.93
CA LEU A 189 12.02 15.08 3.96
C LEU A 189 13.48 14.62 4.06
N GLY A 190 14.31 14.93 3.06
CA GLY A 190 15.61 14.31 2.83
C GLY A 190 15.49 13.13 1.87
N GLN A 191 16.58 12.71 1.22
CA GLN A 191 16.57 11.51 0.38
C GLN A 191 16.46 10.26 1.27
N PRO A 192 15.67 9.24 0.90
CA PRO A 192 15.64 8.00 1.66
C PRO A 192 16.98 7.25 1.46
N GLU A 193 17.70 6.98 2.54
CA GLU A 193 19.02 6.36 2.55
C GLU A 193 18.94 4.83 2.55
N PRO A 194 19.76 4.12 1.76
CA PRO A 194 19.82 2.67 1.81
C PRO A 194 20.25 2.18 3.20
N GLU A 195 19.42 1.36 3.84
CA GLU A 195 19.70 0.72 5.12
C GLU A 195 20.61 -0.49 4.89
N ASN A 196 21.78 -0.53 5.52
CA ASN A 196 22.88 -1.50 5.25
C ASN A 196 22.52 -3.01 5.39
N THR A 197 21.32 -3.35 5.82
CA THR A 197 20.82 -4.72 5.87
C THR A 197 19.87 -4.97 4.70
N SER A 198 20.30 -5.81 3.74
CA SER A 198 19.37 -6.40 2.76
C SER A 198 18.26 -7.14 3.51
N TRP A 199 17.04 -6.67 3.34
CA TRP A 199 15.87 -7.20 4.05
C TRP A 199 15.40 -8.52 3.45
N PHE A 200 15.62 -8.76 2.16
CA PHE A 200 15.12 -9.95 1.50
C PHE A 200 16.16 -10.49 0.51
N ALA A 201 16.47 -11.78 0.63
CA ALA A 201 17.16 -12.56 -0.38
C ALA A 201 16.14 -13.54 -0.95
N ALA A 202 15.60 -13.24 -2.13
CA ALA A 202 14.79 -14.18 -2.88
C ALA A 202 15.73 -15.17 -3.58
N GLY A 203 15.47 -16.47 -3.48
CA GLY A 203 16.14 -17.47 -4.32
C GLY A 203 17.65 -17.66 -4.08
N GLY A 204 18.10 -17.73 -2.82
CA GLY A 204 19.42 -18.29 -2.51
C GLY A 204 20.60 -17.58 -3.21
N SER A 205 20.76 -16.28 -2.97
CA SER A 205 21.95 -15.43 -3.21
C SER A 205 22.12 -14.70 -4.55
N GLU A 206 21.19 -14.79 -5.51
CA GLU A 206 21.37 -14.09 -6.81
C GLU A 206 20.80 -12.65 -6.87
N PHE A 207 20.03 -12.21 -5.87
CA PHE A 207 19.43 -10.87 -5.88
C PHE A 207 19.27 -10.31 -4.46
N SER A 208 19.79 -9.10 -4.23
CA SER A 208 19.61 -8.35 -2.98
C SER A 208 19.23 -6.90 -3.26
N ILE A 209 18.28 -6.36 -2.51
CA ILE A 209 17.91 -4.93 -2.54
C ILE A 209 18.10 -4.35 -1.14
N THR A 210 18.70 -3.17 -1.10
CA THR A 210 18.88 -2.35 0.09
C THR A 210 17.66 -1.44 0.26
N ALA A 211 16.89 -1.63 1.34
CA ALA A 211 15.70 -0.81 1.62
C ALA A 211 16.12 0.65 1.84
N LYS A 212 15.37 1.64 1.33
CA LYS A 212 15.69 3.07 1.54
C LYS A 212 14.82 3.66 2.65
N ASN A 213 15.42 4.41 3.58
CA ASN A 213 14.84 4.99 4.79
C ASN A 213 14.97 6.51 4.81
N TYR A 214 13.90 7.24 5.11
CA TYR A 214 14.10 8.63 5.58
C TYR A 214 14.69 8.58 6.98
N VAL A 215 15.91 9.11 7.16
CA VAL A 215 16.48 9.33 8.50
C VAL A 215 15.63 10.39 9.18
N THR A 216 14.76 9.96 10.08
CA THR A 216 14.06 10.87 10.98
C THR A 216 14.90 11.00 12.24
N GLU A 217 15.56 12.15 12.41
CA GLU A 217 16.04 12.60 13.72
C GLU A 217 14.88 12.69 14.73
#